data_AF-A0A1E1LY29-F1
#
_entry.id   AF-A0A1E1LY29-F1
#
_cell.length_a   1.000
_cell.length_b   1.000
_cell.length_c   1.000
_cell.angle_alpha   90.00
_cell.angle_beta   90.00
_cell.angle_gamma   90.00
#
_symmetry.space_group_name_H-M   'P 1'
#
loop_
_entity.id
_entity.type
_entity.pdbx_description
1 polymer ?
#
loop_
_entity_poly.entity_id
_entity_poly.type
_entity_poly.pdbx_seq_one_letter_code
_entity_poly.pdbx_strand_id
1 'polypeptide(L)'
;MGAYDPEKEIRQPLLHKKALSIIPSQPKLRRKPTISTAAFALVLLAAVLAFSCSLILLFNISLLVKKSPSNNLEEDAWKFLKHHVSLLDVPRIGHDEFLQRQSIIATELDKAGVDAFIAEPSASSSYYANISSAFELSERPFLVIIDRKGAFSYLAPKFELGRIAGLSMVYFNKTVIEWKEEESPYEVLKRETSFKKVMLDEHVRYMIAAGIQGTGIEVVPMTQTIQSLRAVKTEAELAILRGINTFTLELIRSLQKTIKIGMKQETVFTAASNLFSRAGVGKGYWAIILFGEQAASPHGGSSGHTLRDGEFVLIDIGSELHDYGSDVTRTILPSKSIVSDELMAIWKTVHMSQSAAVAMMRANETCKDVDAASRKVIIDKGYGDFYTHRLGHGLGLEMHEHPYLNGANREKLKIGEVVTNEPGIYVTGEQAKVLGKSSGFGVRLEDPIHVTADGGVPMTGSRAKSPYEP
;
A
#
# COMPACT_ATOMS: atom_id res chain seq x y z
N MET A 1 5.64 -50.04 33.07
CA MET A 1 5.44 -48.61 32.76
C MET A 1 6.23 -48.31 31.50
N GLY A 2 5.58 -48.30 30.34
CA GLY A 2 6.22 -47.99 29.06
C GLY A 2 6.29 -46.47 28.89
N ALA A 3 7.46 -45.97 28.50
CA ALA A 3 7.71 -44.55 28.28
C ALA A 3 6.85 -44.01 27.13
N TYR A 4 6.14 -42.90 27.40
CA TYR A 4 5.42 -42.13 26.41
C TYR A 4 6.44 -41.38 25.55
N ASP A 5 6.47 -41.69 24.24
CA ASP A 5 7.32 -41.06 23.24
C ASP A 5 6.44 -40.17 22.33
N PRO A 6 6.42 -38.84 22.55
CA PRO A 6 5.54 -37.91 21.86
C PRO A 6 5.90 -37.70 20.37
N GLU A 7 7.04 -38.19 19.88
CA GLU A 7 7.41 -38.02 18.45
C GLU A 7 6.70 -39.02 17.53
N LYS A 8 6.17 -40.12 18.06
CA LYS A 8 5.52 -41.17 17.24
C LYS A 8 4.14 -40.79 16.70
N GLU A 9 3.46 -39.81 17.26
CA GLU A 9 2.11 -39.41 16.80
C GLU A 9 2.12 -38.32 15.71
N ILE A 10 3.25 -37.66 15.43
CA ILE A 10 3.28 -36.47 14.56
C ILE A 10 3.36 -36.80 13.05
N ARG A 11 3.48 -38.08 12.65
CA ARG A 11 3.60 -38.45 11.22
C ARG A 11 2.63 -39.53 10.80
N GLN A 12 1.36 -39.15 10.58
CA GLN A 12 0.56 -39.79 9.53
C GLN A 12 0.19 -38.74 8.47
N PRO A 13 0.71 -38.83 7.23
CA PRO A 13 0.25 -37.97 6.15
C PRO A 13 -1.21 -38.28 5.85
N LEU A 14 -2.07 -37.24 5.83
CA LEU A 14 -3.45 -37.30 5.35
C LEU A 14 -3.49 -37.48 3.83
N LEU A 15 -3.05 -38.63 3.34
CA LEU A 15 -3.22 -39.06 1.96
C LEU A 15 -4.32 -40.11 1.91
N HIS A 16 -5.56 -39.66 1.73
CA HIS A 16 -6.65 -40.55 1.37
C HIS A 16 -6.37 -41.17 -0.02
N LYS A 17 -6.02 -42.46 -0.03
CA LYS A 17 -6.01 -43.27 -1.24
C LYS A 17 -7.44 -43.45 -1.76
N LYS A 18 -7.80 -42.72 -2.80
CA LYS A 18 -8.87 -43.11 -3.73
C LYS A 18 -8.44 -42.80 -5.16
N ALA A 19 -7.55 -43.63 -5.70
CA ALA A 19 -7.32 -43.69 -7.14
C ALA A 19 -8.50 -44.42 -7.79
N LEU A 20 -9.41 -43.67 -8.41
CA LEU A 20 -10.43 -44.20 -9.31
C LEU A 20 -9.77 -44.44 -10.68
N SER A 21 -9.55 -45.71 -11.00
CA SER A 21 -9.17 -46.16 -12.34
C SER A 21 -10.37 -46.02 -13.28
N ILE A 22 -10.41 -44.95 -14.08
CA ILE A 22 -11.34 -44.83 -15.20
C ILE A 22 -10.56 -45.22 -16.46
N ILE A 23 -10.79 -46.43 -16.95
CA ILE A 23 -10.33 -46.89 -18.26
C ILE A 23 -11.38 -46.45 -19.28
N PRO A 24 -11.07 -45.58 -20.26
CA PRO A 24 -12.00 -45.28 -21.34
C PRO A 24 -12.01 -46.44 -22.35
N SER A 25 -13.19 -46.99 -22.62
CA SER A 25 -13.41 -47.95 -23.71
C SER A 25 -13.18 -47.29 -25.07
N GLN A 26 -12.39 -47.93 -25.96
CA GLN A 26 -12.19 -47.47 -27.33
C GLN A 26 -13.51 -47.46 -28.13
N PRO A 27 -13.82 -46.38 -28.88
CA PRO A 27 -14.97 -46.36 -29.78
C PRO A 27 -14.68 -47.15 -31.06
N LYS A 28 -15.65 -48.01 -31.45
CA LYS A 28 -15.64 -48.75 -32.72
C LYS A 28 -15.79 -47.78 -33.90
N LEU A 29 -14.85 -47.83 -34.83
CA LEU A 29 -14.88 -47.11 -36.11
C LEU A 29 -16.11 -47.53 -36.94
N ARG A 30 -17.08 -46.61 -37.11
CA ARG A 30 -18.16 -46.73 -38.11
C ARG A 30 -17.67 -46.20 -39.47
N ARG A 31 -18.02 -46.93 -40.53
CA ARG A 31 -17.69 -46.61 -41.93
C ARG A 31 -18.22 -45.23 -42.32
N LYS A 32 -17.37 -44.42 -42.96
CA LYS A 32 -17.71 -43.11 -43.54
C LYS A 32 -18.60 -43.29 -44.77
N PRO A 33 -19.70 -42.53 -44.92
CA PRO A 33 -20.36 -42.41 -46.21
C PRO A 33 -19.51 -41.55 -47.15
N THR A 34 -19.32 -42.00 -48.38
CA THR A 34 -18.68 -41.23 -49.45
C THR A 34 -19.66 -40.16 -49.94
N ILE A 35 -19.43 -38.91 -49.54
CA ILE A 35 -20.13 -37.73 -50.07
C ILE A 35 -19.41 -37.33 -51.37
N SER A 36 -20.13 -37.13 -52.47
CA SER A 36 -19.51 -36.70 -53.73
C SER A 36 -18.87 -35.33 -53.58
N THR A 37 -17.77 -35.10 -54.32
CA THR A 37 -16.96 -33.86 -54.25
C THR A 37 -17.78 -32.57 -54.50
N ALA A 38 -18.88 -32.67 -55.28
CA ALA A 38 -19.78 -31.55 -55.54
C ALA A 38 -20.63 -31.15 -54.32
N ALA A 39 -21.10 -32.12 -53.52
CA ALA A 39 -21.89 -31.85 -52.33
C ALA A 39 -21.03 -31.26 -51.20
N PHE A 40 -19.75 -31.66 -51.11
CA PHE A 40 -18.81 -31.10 -50.13
C PHE A 40 -18.49 -29.62 -50.44
N ALA A 41 -18.33 -29.27 -51.72
CA ALA A 41 -18.07 -27.89 -52.14
C ALA A 41 -19.24 -26.94 -51.82
N LEU A 42 -20.48 -27.38 -52.03
CA LEU A 42 -21.69 -26.61 -51.71
C LEU A 42 -21.86 -26.37 -50.20
N VAL A 43 -21.59 -27.39 -49.38
CA VAL A 43 -21.63 -27.26 -47.91
C VAL A 43 -20.53 -26.32 -47.42
N LEU A 44 -19.33 -26.38 -48.02
CA LEU A 44 -18.23 -25.48 -47.69
C LEU A 44 -18.57 -24.02 -48.04
N LEU A 45 -19.15 -23.78 -49.21
CA LEU A 45 -19.54 -22.44 -49.65
C LEU A 45 -20.64 -21.85 -48.74
N ALA A 46 -21.64 -22.66 -48.37
CA ALA A 46 -22.68 -22.25 -47.44
C ALA A 46 -22.11 -21.95 -46.04
N ALA A 47 -21.15 -22.74 -45.56
CA ALA A 47 -20.47 -22.51 -44.29
C ALA A 47 -19.62 -21.22 -44.30
N VAL A 48 -18.91 -20.94 -45.40
CA VAL A 48 -18.13 -19.71 -45.56
C VAL A 48 -19.04 -18.47 -45.59
N LEU A 49 -20.16 -18.54 -46.31
CA LEU A 49 -21.15 -17.45 -46.36
C LEU A 49 -21.82 -17.21 -45.01
N ALA A 50 -22.20 -18.27 -44.29
CA ALA A 50 -22.76 -18.17 -42.94
C ALA A 50 -21.74 -17.59 -41.94
N PHE A 51 -20.47 -17.98 -42.04
CA PHE A 51 -19.39 -17.44 -41.22
C PHE A 51 -19.15 -15.96 -41.52
N SER A 52 -19.15 -15.57 -42.80
CA SER A 52 -18.99 -14.18 -43.24
C SER A 52 -20.15 -13.30 -42.75
N CYS A 53 -21.40 -13.76 -42.88
CA CYS A 53 -22.57 -13.06 -42.35
C CYS A 53 -22.52 -12.93 -40.81
N SER A 54 -22.06 -13.98 -40.12
CA SER A 54 -21.88 -13.95 -38.66
C SER A 54 -20.79 -12.96 -38.25
N LEU A 55 -19.70 -12.86 -39.00
CA LEU A 55 -18.62 -11.89 -38.76
C LEU A 55 -19.11 -10.45 -38.96
N ILE A 56 -19.88 -10.21 -40.03
CA ILE A 56 -20.48 -8.89 -40.31
C ILE A 56 -21.51 -8.53 -39.23
N LEU A 57 -22.31 -9.49 -38.76
CA LEU A 57 -23.27 -9.28 -37.68
C LEU A 57 -22.54 -8.98 -36.36
N LEU A 58 -21.49 -9.74 -36.02
CA LEU A 58 -20.65 -9.48 -34.84
C LEU A 58 -19.92 -8.14 -34.92
N PHE A 59 -19.45 -7.75 -36.10
CA PHE A 59 -18.82 -6.45 -36.34
C PHE A 59 -19.83 -5.30 -36.20
N ASN A 60 -21.05 -5.47 -36.74
CA ASN A 60 -22.12 -4.48 -36.59
C ASN A 60 -22.67 -4.42 -35.16
N ILE A 61 -22.77 -5.54 -34.44
CA ILE A 61 -23.10 -5.57 -33.00
C ILE A 61 -21.98 -4.88 -32.20
N SER A 62 -20.71 -5.12 -32.52
CA SER A 62 -19.57 -4.40 -31.91
C SER A 62 -19.64 -2.88 -32.15
N LEU A 63 -20.04 -2.46 -33.35
CA LEU A 63 -20.27 -1.05 -33.68
C LEU A 63 -21.51 -0.45 -32.98
N LEU A 64 -22.59 -1.22 -32.78
CA LEU A 64 -23.77 -0.80 -32.04
C LEU A 64 -23.53 -0.74 -30.52
N VAL A 65 -22.78 -1.70 -29.97
CA VAL A 65 -22.39 -1.72 -28.54
C VAL A 65 -21.42 -0.58 -28.21
N LYS A 66 -20.65 -0.09 -29.19
CA LYS A 66 -19.79 1.10 -29.05
C LYS A 66 -20.53 2.45 -28.97
N LYS A 67 -21.87 2.49 -29.06
CA LYS A 67 -22.66 3.73 -28.99
C LYS A 67 -23.79 3.66 -27.97
N SER A 68 -23.49 3.22 -26.76
CA SER A 68 -24.16 3.77 -25.58
C SER A 68 -23.25 4.88 -25.03
N PRO A 69 -23.76 6.06 -24.63
CA PRO A 69 -22.94 7.05 -23.94
C PRO A 69 -22.62 6.49 -22.56
N SER A 70 -21.65 5.57 -22.50
CA SER A 70 -20.98 5.25 -21.25
C SER A 70 -20.29 6.55 -20.84
N ASN A 71 -20.86 7.20 -19.82
CA ASN A 71 -20.17 8.23 -19.05
C ASN A 71 -18.89 7.57 -18.52
N ASN A 72 -17.80 7.61 -19.28
CA ASN A 72 -16.55 7.06 -18.82
C ASN A 72 -15.99 8.06 -17.79
N LEU A 73 -16.27 7.79 -16.51
CA LEU A 73 -15.84 8.59 -15.36
C LEU A 73 -14.35 8.93 -15.45
N GLU A 74 -13.54 7.98 -15.90
CA GLU A 74 -12.10 8.17 -16.13
C GLU A 74 -11.82 9.25 -17.18
N GLU A 75 -12.45 9.21 -18.37
CA GLU A 75 -12.23 10.20 -19.43
C GLU A 75 -12.68 11.59 -19.01
N ASP A 76 -13.79 11.68 -18.26
CA ASP A 76 -14.27 12.96 -17.75
C ASP A 76 -13.34 13.54 -16.68
N ALA A 77 -12.86 12.71 -15.76
CA ALA A 77 -11.92 13.12 -14.71
C ALA A 77 -10.56 13.50 -15.31
N TRP A 78 -10.08 12.73 -16.30
CA TRP A 78 -8.80 12.96 -16.96
C TRP A 78 -8.69 14.34 -17.62
N LYS A 79 -9.81 14.89 -18.11
CA LYS A 79 -9.84 16.27 -18.67
C LYS A 79 -9.31 17.31 -17.70
N PHE A 80 -9.52 17.11 -16.40
CA PHE A 80 -8.99 17.97 -15.34
C PHE A 80 -7.60 17.51 -14.89
N LEU A 81 -7.44 16.21 -14.63
CA LEU A 81 -6.23 15.66 -14.00
C LEU A 81 -4.97 15.79 -14.88
N LYS A 82 -5.10 15.70 -16.21
CA LYS A 82 -3.96 15.74 -17.14
C LYS A 82 -3.07 16.99 -17.00
N HIS A 83 -3.64 18.09 -16.51
CA HIS A 83 -2.92 19.36 -16.31
C HIS A 83 -1.99 19.34 -15.08
N HIS A 84 -2.07 18.28 -14.27
CA HIS A 84 -1.32 18.11 -13.02
C HIS A 84 -0.27 16.99 -13.10
N VAL A 85 -0.10 16.33 -14.26
CA VAL A 85 0.89 15.24 -14.43
C VAL A 85 2.31 15.72 -14.12
N SER A 86 2.63 16.99 -14.35
CA SER A 86 3.95 17.55 -14.03
C SER A 86 4.28 17.60 -12.53
N LEU A 87 3.29 17.39 -11.64
CA LEU A 87 3.56 17.19 -10.21
C LEU A 87 4.36 15.91 -9.94
N LEU A 88 4.34 14.96 -10.89
CA LEU A 88 5.06 13.69 -10.83
C LEU A 88 6.47 13.78 -11.44
N ASP A 89 6.84 14.93 -12.02
CA ASP A 89 8.17 15.18 -12.60
C ASP A 89 9.21 15.46 -11.51
N VAL A 90 9.36 14.52 -10.58
CA VAL A 90 10.31 14.58 -9.46
C VAL A 90 11.42 13.57 -9.70
N PRO A 91 12.71 13.96 -9.59
CA PRO A 91 13.82 13.02 -9.72
C PRO A 91 13.77 11.89 -8.67
N ARG A 92 14.35 10.73 -9.02
CA ARG A 92 14.64 9.66 -8.06
C ARG A 92 15.71 10.11 -7.07
N ILE A 93 15.76 9.45 -5.92
CA ILE A 93 16.88 9.56 -4.98
C ILE A 93 18.19 9.27 -5.72
N GLY A 94 19.15 10.19 -5.57
CA GLY A 94 20.45 10.11 -6.24
C GLY A 94 21.36 9.06 -5.62
N HIS A 95 22.32 8.56 -6.40
CA HIS A 95 23.30 7.57 -5.95
C HIS A 95 24.07 8.01 -4.69
N ASP A 96 24.50 9.26 -4.63
CA ASP A 96 25.29 9.79 -3.51
C ASP A 96 24.50 9.83 -2.20
N GLU A 97 23.18 10.02 -2.27
CA GLU A 97 22.32 10.02 -1.09
C GLU A 97 22.22 8.61 -0.47
N PHE A 98 22.17 7.55 -1.29
CA PHE A 98 22.26 6.18 -0.79
C PHE A 98 23.58 5.92 -0.04
N LEU A 99 24.71 6.35 -0.61
CA LEU A 99 26.01 6.20 0.05
C LEU A 99 26.08 7.00 1.36
N GLN A 100 25.47 8.18 1.40
CA GLN A 100 25.35 8.96 2.63
C GLN A 100 24.52 8.23 3.68
N ARG A 101 23.37 7.66 3.32
CA ARG A 101 22.52 6.85 4.21
C ARG A 101 23.30 5.65 4.78
N GLN A 102 24.07 4.95 3.93
CA GLN A 102 24.95 3.84 4.35
C GLN A 102 26.03 4.30 5.35
N SER A 103 26.62 5.47 5.14
CA SER A 103 27.61 6.05 6.07
C SER A 103 26.99 6.46 7.42
N ILE A 104 25.77 7.02 7.39
CA ILE A 104 25.04 7.41 8.60
C ILE A 104 24.68 6.18 9.43
N ILE A 105 24.09 5.14 8.82
CA ILE A 105 23.75 3.93 9.58
C ILE A 105 25.00 3.24 10.13
N ALA A 106 26.10 3.19 9.37
CA ALA A 106 27.37 2.64 9.85
C ALA A 106 27.88 3.36 11.12
N THR A 107 27.77 4.68 11.15
CA THR A 107 28.14 5.50 12.33
C THR A 107 27.28 5.15 13.54
N GLU A 108 25.98 4.96 13.35
CA GLU A 108 25.06 4.60 14.44
C GLU A 108 25.26 3.14 14.92
N LEU A 109 25.63 2.23 14.03
CA LEU A 109 26.00 0.85 14.38
C LEU A 109 27.28 0.81 15.23
N ASP A 110 28.29 1.59 14.87
CA ASP A 110 29.55 1.67 15.63
C ASP A 110 29.31 2.21 17.05
N LYS A 111 28.52 3.29 17.18
CA LYS A 111 28.10 3.83 18.48
C LYS A 111 27.34 2.82 19.33
N ALA A 112 26.52 1.97 18.70
CA ALA A 112 25.75 0.93 19.38
C ALA A 112 26.57 -0.33 19.69
N GLY A 113 27.82 -0.43 19.24
CA GLY A 113 28.64 -1.63 19.38
C GLY A 113 28.08 -2.83 18.61
N VAL A 114 27.41 -2.59 17.47
CA VAL A 114 26.83 -3.60 16.59
C VAL A 114 27.68 -3.74 15.35
N ASP A 115 27.93 -4.97 14.90
CA ASP A 115 28.82 -5.23 13.77
C ASP A 115 28.17 -4.91 12.42
N ALA A 116 26.87 -5.20 12.26
CA ALA A 116 26.15 -4.94 11.02
C ALA A 116 24.64 -4.78 11.23
N PHE A 117 24.03 -4.02 10.33
CA PHE A 117 22.59 -4.03 10.08
C PHE A 117 22.27 -5.02 8.97
N ILE A 118 21.24 -5.84 9.15
CA ILE A 118 20.79 -6.84 8.19
C ILE A 118 19.30 -6.66 7.92
N ALA A 119 18.94 -6.57 6.65
CA ALA A 119 17.55 -6.52 6.19
C ALA A 119 17.29 -7.58 5.13
N GLU A 120 16.05 -8.06 5.05
CA GLU A 120 15.53 -8.74 3.85
C GLU A 120 15.05 -7.69 2.83
N PRO A 121 14.73 -8.05 1.58
CA PRO A 121 13.99 -7.17 0.67
C PRO A 121 12.78 -6.52 1.35
N SER A 122 12.86 -5.21 1.53
CA SER A 122 11.97 -4.40 2.37
C SER A 122 12.12 -2.91 2.03
N ALA A 123 11.40 -2.06 2.74
CA ALA A 123 11.62 -0.62 2.68
C ALA A 123 13.02 -0.21 3.16
N SER A 124 13.62 -0.91 4.12
CA SER A 124 14.98 -0.63 4.57
C SER A 124 16.02 -1.00 3.52
N SER A 125 15.89 -2.15 2.83
CA SER A 125 16.78 -2.46 1.70
C SER A 125 16.58 -1.50 0.52
N SER A 126 15.35 -1.03 0.32
CA SER A 126 15.04 0.02 -0.67
C SER A 126 15.73 1.32 -0.28
N TYR A 127 15.64 1.74 0.97
CA TYR A 127 16.18 2.98 1.51
C TYR A 127 17.71 3.05 1.46
N TYR A 128 18.40 1.96 1.83
CA TYR A 128 19.86 1.96 1.92
C TYR A 128 20.56 1.48 0.65
N ALA A 129 19.94 0.63 -0.16
CA ALA A 129 20.63 -0.06 -1.24
C ALA A 129 19.86 -0.10 -2.57
N ASN A 130 18.72 0.59 -2.69
CA ASN A 130 17.88 0.59 -3.88
C ASN A 130 17.42 -0.83 -4.32
N ILE A 131 17.19 -1.71 -3.33
CA ILE A 131 16.61 -3.04 -3.56
C ILE A 131 15.13 -2.96 -3.25
N SER A 132 14.33 -2.81 -4.31
CA SER A 132 12.88 -2.70 -4.25
C SER A 132 12.25 -3.84 -3.44
N SER A 133 11.25 -3.48 -2.63
CA SER A 133 10.36 -4.40 -1.94
C SER A 133 9.59 -5.35 -2.87
N ALA A 134 9.55 -5.07 -4.18
CA ALA A 134 8.97 -5.97 -5.18
C ALA A 134 9.79 -7.26 -5.40
N PHE A 135 10.99 -7.36 -4.83
CA PHE A 135 11.68 -8.64 -4.78
C PHE A 135 11.04 -9.50 -3.68
N GLU A 136 10.25 -10.48 -4.09
CA GLU A 136 9.46 -11.31 -3.19
C GLU A 136 10.32 -12.12 -2.22
N LEU A 137 9.87 -12.16 -0.96
CA LEU A 137 10.43 -13.03 0.05
C LEU A 137 10.07 -14.49 -0.25
N SER A 138 11.03 -15.39 -0.05
CA SER A 138 10.84 -16.84 -0.17
C SER A 138 11.39 -17.54 1.08
N GLU A 139 11.26 -18.85 1.19
CA GLU A 139 11.92 -19.63 2.24
C GLU A 139 13.46 -19.50 2.21
N ARG A 140 14.04 -19.04 1.10
CA ARG A 140 15.48 -18.88 0.91
C ARG A 140 15.96 -17.49 1.36
N PRO A 141 16.91 -17.41 2.31
CA PRO A 141 17.45 -16.13 2.74
C PRO A 141 18.16 -15.37 1.62
N PHE A 142 17.69 -14.15 1.36
CA PHE A 142 18.41 -13.09 0.66
C PHE A 142 18.54 -11.91 1.61
N LEU A 143 19.76 -11.66 2.09
CA LEU A 143 20.02 -10.69 3.15
C LEU A 143 20.90 -9.57 2.63
N VAL A 144 20.45 -8.33 2.82
CA VAL A 144 21.18 -7.10 2.54
C VAL A 144 21.87 -6.66 3.81
N ILE A 145 23.17 -6.40 3.74
CA ILE A 145 24.03 -6.23 4.91
C ILE A 145 24.85 -4.95 4.75
N ILE A 146 24.80 -4.09 5.77
CA ILE A 146 25.66 -2.91 5.89
C ILE A 146 26.39 -3.01 7.22
N ASP A 147 27.71 -3.11 7.17
CA ASP A 147 28.51 -3.19 8.39
C ASP A 147 28.76 -1.81 9.02
N ARG A 148 29.26 -1.80 10.26
CA ARG A 148 29.63 -0.56 10.98
C ARG A 148 30.75 0.27 10.35
N LYS A 149 31.38 -0.20 9.27
CA LYS A 149 32.35 0.54 8.46
C LYS A 149 31.73 1.09 7.17
N GLY A 150 30.44 0.84 6.93
CA GLY A 150 29.73 1.22 5.73
C GLY A 150 29.99 0.30 4.54
N ALA A 151 30.58 -0.88 4.76
CA ALA A 151 30.79 -1.85 3.69
C ALA A 151 29.47 -2.56 3.37
N PHE A 152 29.12 -2.59 2.08
CA PHE A 152 27.94 -3.27 1.59
C PHE A 152 28.25 -4.72 1.22
N SER A 153 27.40 -5.63 1.69
CA SER A 153 27.42 -7.02 1.27
C SER A 153 26.02 -7.59 1.17
N TYR A 154 25.87 -8.73 0.50
CA TYR A 154 24.62 -9.48 0.55
C TYR A 154 24.89 -10.98 0.61
N LEU A 155 24.00 -11.69 1.32
CA LEU A 155 23.95 -13.14 1.35
C LEU A 155 22.85 -13.65 0.44
N ALA A 156 23.15 -14.57 -0.47
CA ALA A 156 22.17 -15.05 -1.45
C ALA A 156 22.40 -16.52 -1.87
N PRO A 157 21.34 -17.23 -2.32
CA PRO A 157 21.49 -18.57 -2.86
C PRO A 157 22.38 -18.53 -4.10
N LYS A 158 23.34 -19.44 -4.18
CA LYS A 158 24.33 -19.48 -5.26
C LYS A 158 23.71 -19.50 -6.66
N PHE A 159 22.59 -20.22 -6.83
CA PHE A 159 21.91 -20.32 -8.12
C PHE A 159 21.14 -19.05 -8.51
N GLU A 160 20.89 -18.14 -7.56
CA GLU A 160 20.15 -16.88 -7.77
C GLU A 160 21.07 -15.69 -8.08
N LEU A 161 22.39 -15.85 -7.96
CA LEU A 161 23.35 -14.75 -8.09
C LEU A 161 23.24 -14.02 -9.43
N GLY A 162 22.96 -14.73 -10.53
CA GLY A 162 22.78 -14.11 -11.84
C GLY A 162 21.58 -13.17 -11.90
N ARG A 163 20.45 -13.56 -11.28
CA ARG A 163 19.25 -12.72 -11.20
C ARG A 163 19.47 -11.54 -10.26
N ILE A 164 20.07 -11.79 -9.10
CA ILE A 164 20.34 -10.77 -8.08
C ILE A 164 21.34 -9.72 -8.60
N ALA A 165 22.36 -10.11 -9.36
CA ALA A 165 23.31 -9.18 -9.97
C ALA A 165 22.68 -8.20 -10.97
N GLY A 166 21.48 -8.52 -11.49
CA GLY A 166 20.71 -7.63 -12.36
C GLY A 166 19.93 -6.53 -11.62
N LEU A 167 19.90 -6.56 -10.29
CA LEU A 167 19.25 -5.52 -9.49
C LEU A 167 20.09 -4.23 -9.55
N SER A 168 19.41 -3.08 -9.61
CA SER A 168 20.03 -1.75 -9.64
C SER A 168 20.49 -1.30 -8.25
N MET A 169 21.24 -2.14 -7.53
CA MET A 169 21.66 -1.84 -6.18
C MET A 169 22.69 -0.71 -6.15
N VAL A 170 22.71 0.06 -5.06
CA VAL A 170 23.69 1.12 -4.83
C VAL A 170 24.70 0.70 -3.75
N TYR A 171 25.98 0.80 -4.07
CA TYR A 171 27.10 0.50 -3.18
C TYR A 171 28.39 1.14 -3.70
N PHE A 172 29.33 1.44 -2.82
CA PHE A 172 30.69 1.83 -3.24
C PHE A 172 31.50 0.60 -3.69
N ASN A 173 31.56 -0.41 -2.83
CA ASN A 173 32.09 -1.74 -3.10
C ASN A 173 31.09 -2.79 -2.61
N LYS A 174 31.05 -3.97 -3.25
CA LYS A 174 30.19 -5.07 -2.83
C LYS A 174 30.98 -6.34 -2.51
N THR A 175 30.56 -7.04 -1.46
CA THR A 175 30.95 -8.43 -1.19
C THR A 175 29.73 -9.34 -1.35
N VAL A 176 29.91 -10.46 -2.03
CA VAL A 176 28.86 -11.46 -2.27
C VAL A 176 29.13 -12.67 -1.39
N ILE A 177 28.18 -13.00 -0.50
CA ILE A 177 28.22 -14.18 0.36
C ILE A 177 27.26 -15.22 -0.25
N GLU A 178 27.79 -16.13 -1.05
CA GLU A 178 26.99 -17.18 -1.68
C GLU A 178 26.81 -18.39 -0.75
N TRP A 179 25.60 -18.94 -0.69
CA TRP A 179 25.32 -20.19 0.01
C TRP A 179 24.69 -21.23 -0.94
N LYS A 180 25.05 -22.50 -0.78
CA LYS A 180 24.50 -23.60 -1.59
C LYS A 180 23.26 -24.20 -0.92
N GLU A 181 22.35 -24.77 -1.70
CA GLU A 181 21.08 -25.36 -1.20
C GLU A 181 21.29 -26.45 -0.13
N GLU A 182 22.41 -27.15 -0.17
CA GLU A 182 22.80 -28.18 0.81
C GLU A 182 23.47 -27.64 2.08
N GLU A 183 23.68 -26.33 2.20
CA GLU A 183 24.31 -25.67 3.35
C GLU A 183 23.31 -24.84 4.16
N SER A 184 23.62 -24.61 5.45
CA SER A 184 22.90 -23.61 6.23
C SER A 184 23.36 -22.20 5.83
N PRO A 185 22.49 -21.33 5.29
CA PRO A 185 22.85 -19.95 4.96
C PRO A 185 23.41 -19.18 6.16
N TYR A 186 22.93 -19.51 7.37
CA TYR A 186 23.37 -18.82 8.59
C TYR A 186 24.78 -19.23 9.00
N GLU A 187 25.15 -20.52 8.85
CA GLU A 187 26.53 -20.96 9.11
C GLU A 187 27.50 -20.42 8.06
N VAL A 188 27.05 -20.27 6.81
CA VAL A 188 27.82 -19.54 5.78
C VAL A 188 28.02 -18.09 6.21
N LEU A 189 26.97 -17.37 6.64
CA LEU A 189 27.08 -16.00 7.14
C LEU A 189 28.12 -15.88 8.25
N LYS A 190 28.05 -16.78 9.25
CA LYS A 190 29.00 -16.79 10.38
C LYS A 190 30.44 -17.09 9.95
N ARG A 191 30.64 -18.00 8.99
CA ARG A 191 31.97 -18.39 8.51
C ARG A 191 32.62 -17.30 7.66
N GLU A 192 31.84 -16.68 6.78
CA GLU A 192 32.33 -15.68 5.82
C GLU A 192 32.42 -14.27 6.43
N THR A 193 31.91 -14.08 7.65
CA THR A 193 31.97 -12.80 8.38
C THR A 193 32.65 -12.97 9.74
N SER A 194 32.98 -11.84 10.38
CA SER A 194 33.48 -11.82 11.76
C SER A 194 32.45 -11.30 12.76
N PHE A 195 31.17 -11.28 12.35
CA PHE A 195 30.09 -10.70 13.14
C PHE A 195 29.87 -11.51 14.41
N LYS A 196 29.77 -10.78 15.53
CA LYS A 196 29.39 -11.32 16.84
C LYS A 196 28.05 -10.78 17.29
N LYS A 197 27.68 -9.58 16.84
CA LYS A 197 26.42 -8.92 17.18
C LYS A 197 25.85 -8.21 15.96
N VAL A 198 24.64 -8.55 15.57
CA VAL A 198 23.96 -7.95 14.40
C VAL A 198 22.61 -7.38 14.80
N MET A 199 22.25 -6.26 14.18
CA MET A 199 20.93 -5.66 14.30
C MET A 199 20.10 -6.05 13.08
N LEU A 200 18.87 -6.49 13.31
CA LEU A 200 17.95 -6.84 12.24
C LEU A 200 16.95 -5.71 12.02
N ASP A 201 16.61 -5.49 10.74
CA ASP A 201 15.42 -4.73 10.36
C ASP A 201 14.16 -5.30 11.04
N GLU A 202 13.21 -4.44 11.39
CA GLU A 202 12.02 -4.85 12.16
C GLU A 202 11.09 -5.82 11.42
N HIS A 203 11.20 -5.90 10.09
CA HIS A 203 10.41 -6.81 9.25
C HIS A 203 11.12 -8.12 8.92
N VAL A 204 12.36 -8.32 9.39
CA VAL A 204 13.06 -9.59 9.18
C VAL A 204 12.25 -10.72 9.81
N ARG A 205 11.93 -11.75 9.01
CA ARG A 205 11.10 -12.86 9.45
C ARG A 205 11.79 -13.60 10.58
N TYR A 206 10.99 -14.04 11.56
CA TYR A 206 11.50 -14.73 12.76
C TYR A 206 12.41 -15.92 12.43
N MET A 207 12.15 -16.67 11.36
CA MET A 207 13.00 -17.78 10.93
C MET A 207 14.45 -17.37 10.63
N ILE A 208 14.65 -16.17 10.06
CA ILE A 208 15.97 -15.62 9.75
C ILE A 208 16.66 -15.21 11.05
N ALA A 209 15.96 -14.49 11.92
CA ALA A 209 16.48 -14.08 13.22
C ALA A 209 16.91 -15.28 14.07
N ALA A 210 16.04 -16.27 14.21
CA ALA A 210 16.32 -17.51 14.92
C ALA A 210 17.46 -18.31 14.28
N GLY A 211 17.52 -18.35 12.94
CA GLY A 211 18.59 -19.00 12.19
C GLY A 211 19.96 -18.39 12.46
N ILE A 212 20.08 -17.06 12.38
CA ILE A 212 21.31 -16.33 12.68
C ILE A 212 21.71 -16.53 14.15
N GLN A 213 20.76 -16.37 15.07
CA GLN A 213 21.01 -16.53 16.50
C GLN A 213 21.47 -17.96 16.87
N GLY A 214 20.93 -18.97 16.19
CA GLY A 214 21.30 -20.38 16.37
C GLY A 214 22.78 -20.68 16.07
N THR A 215 23.44 -19.83 15.28
CA THR A 215 24.88 -19.94 15.01
C THR A 215 25.74 -19.37 16.15
N GLY A 216 25.13 -18.70 17.14
CA GLY A 216 25.84 -18.02 18.23
C GLY A 216 26.17 -16.55 17.97
N ILE A 217 25.68 -15.96 16.88
CA ILE A 217 25.69 -14.51 16.67
C ILE A 217 24.59 -13.88 17.55
N GLU A 218 24.92 -12.86 18.34
CA GLU A 218 23.91 -12.09 19.08
C GLU A 218 23.04 -11.30 18.10
N VAL A 219 21.73 -11.50 18.17
CA VAL A 219 20.74 -10.78 17.36
C VAL A 219 20.04 -9.76 18.24
N VAL A 220 20.04 -8.50 17.82
CA VAL A 220 19.32 -7.41 18.51
C VAL A 220 18.28 -6.77 17.60
N PRO A 221 17.14 -6.29 18.16
CA PRO A 221 16.14 -5.58 17.37
C PRO A 221 16.66 -4.22 16.90
N MET A 222 16.04 -3.70 15.84
CA MET A 222 16.23 -2.32 15.38
C MET A 222 15.98 -1.33 16.53
N THR A 223 16.89 -0.39 16.74
CA THR A 223 16.72 0.65 17.76
C THR A 223 15.91 1.81 17.21
N GLN A 224 15.28 2.58 18.11
CA GLN A 224 14.56 3.80 17.74
C GLN A 224 15.43 4.80 16.98
N THR A 225 16.72 4.89 17.30
CA THR A 225 17.68 5.74 16.56
C THR A 225 17.76 5.34 15.09
N ILE A 226 17.87 4.04 14.81
CA ILE A 226 17.98 3.52 13.45
C ILE A 226 16.62 3.63 12.72
N GLN A 227 15.49 3.38 13.40
CA GLN A 227 14.15 3.62 12.86
C GLN A 227 13.96 5.10 12.45
N SER A 228 14.46 6.02 13.27
CA SER A 228 14.36 7.46 13.03
C SER A 228 15.09 7.93 11.77
N LEU A 229 16.08 7.18 11.27
CA LEU A 229 16.83 7.55 10.06
C LEU A 229 15.92 7.61 8.83
N ARG A 230 14.94 6.69 8.74
CA ARG A 230 13.91 6.71 7.69
C ARG A 230 12.76 7.67 8.03
N ALA A 231 12.45 7.81 9.31
CA ALA A 231 11.35 8.66 9.74
C ALA A 231 11.59 10.15 9.39
N VAL A 232 12.84 10.63 9.45
CA VAL A 232 13.25 11.99 9.08
C VAL A 232 13.64 12.04 7.60
N LYS A 233 12.83 12.75 6.79
CA LYS A 233 12.94 12.78 5.34
C LYS A 233 13.99 13.81 4.89
N THR A 234 14.76 13.47 3.86
CA THR A 234 15.59 14.43 3.13
C THR A 234 14.75 15.32 2.21
N GLU A 235 15.31 16.41 1.71
CA GLU A 235 14.61 17.28 0.74
C GLU A 235 14.19 16.55 -0.54
N ALA A 236 14.98 15.56 -0.99
CA ALA A 236 14.63 14.75 -2.15
C ALA A 236 13.42 13.85 -1.85
N GLU A 237 13.37 13.23 -0.67
CA GLU A 237 12.22 12.44 -0.21
C GLU A 237 10.97 13.29 -0.03
N LEU A 238 11.10 14.48 0.57
CA LEU A 238 10.02 15.44 0.73
C LEU A 238 9.48 15.91 -0.64
N ALA A 239 10.34 16.13 -1.63
CA ALA A 239 9.91 16.49 -2.98
C ALA A 239 9.07 15.38 -3.62
N ILE A 240 9.48 14.11 -3.48
CA ILE A 240 8.75 12.96 -4.02
C ILE A 240 7.39 12.83 -3.33
N LEU A 241 7.38 12.82 -1.99
CA LEU A 241 6.15 12.75 -1.20
C LEU A 241 5.19 13.90 -1.52
N ARG A 242 5.71 15.12 -1.72
CA ARG A 242 4.89 16.28 -2.08
C ARG A 242 4.29 16.12 -3.48
N GLY A 243 5.07 15.64 -4.44
CA GLY A 243 4.63 15.40 -5.81
C GLY A 243 3.47 14.41 -5.85
N ILE A 244 3.65 13.21 -5.27
CA ILE A 244 2.63 12.16 -5.31
C ILE A 244 1.39 12.50 -4.48
N ASN A 245 1.53 13.10 -3.30
CA ASN A 245 0.37 13.46 -2.47
C ASN A 245 -0.43 14.65 -3.04
N THR A 246 0.24 15.64 -3.63
CA THR A 246 -0.46 16.73 -4.34
C THR A 246 -1.17 16.19 -5.57
N PHE A 247 -0.55 15.30 -6.33
CA PHE A 247 -1.19 14.64 -7.48
C PHE A 247 -2.41 13.81 -7.06
N THR A 248 -2.31 13.03 -5.98
CA THR A 248 -3.43 12.26 -5.43
C THR A 248 -4.58 13.16 -5.01
N LEU A 249 -4.32 14.31 -4.38
CA LEU A 249 -5.39 15.28 -4.09
C LEU A 249 -6.07 15.81 -5.37
N GLU A 250 -5.30 16.14 -6.40
CA GLU A 250 -5.85 16.59 -7.69
C GLU A 250 -6.65 15.48 -8.40
N LEU A 251 -6.26 14.21 -8.23
CA LEU A 251 -7.02 13.07 -8.69
C LEU A 251 -8.39 13.00 -7.98
N ILE A 252 -8.43 13.15 -6.64
CA ILE A 252 -9.69 13.21 -5.89
C ILE A 252 -10.56 14.39 -6.37
N ARG A 253 -9.97 15.57 -6.57
CA ARG A 253 -10.66 16.76 -7.10
C ARG A 253 -11.23 16.51 -8.50
N SER A 254 -10.53 15.76 -9.34
CA SER A 254 -11.00 15.40 -10.69
C SER A 254 -12.19 14.44 -10.65
N LEU A 255 -12.18 13.48 -9.72
CA LEU A 255 -13.28 12.55 -9.49
C LEU A 255 -14.50 13.28 -8.90
N GLN A 256 -14.30 14.18 -7.93
CA GLN A 256 -15.39 14.93 -7.30
C GLN A 256 -16.25 15.72 -8.30
N LYS A 257 -15.62 16.26 -9.36
CA LYS A 257 -16.30 16.98 -10.45
C LYS A 257 -17.17 16.09 -11.34
N THR A 258 -16.96 14.78 -11.30
CA THR A 258 -17.48 13.83 -12.30
C THR A 258 -18.34 12.72 -11.68
N ILE A 259 -18.17 12.42 -10.39
CA ILE A 259 -19.06 11.56 -9.60
C ILE A 259 -20.48 12.12 -9.60
N LYS A 260 -21.48 11.24 -9.76
CA LYS A 260 -22.90 11.57 -9.77
C LYS A 260 -23.70 10.57 -8.94
N ILE A 261 -24.85 11.02 -8.43
CA ILE A 261 -25.86 10.15 -7.83
C ILE A 261 -26.20 9.01 -8.82
N GLY A 262 -26.35 7.79 -8.29
CA GLY A 262 -26.57 6.58 -9.09
C GLY A 262 -25.31 5.85 -9.53
N MET A 263 -24.11 6.37 -9.26
CA MET A 263 -22.86 5.64 -9.49
C MET A 263 -22.59 4.60 -8.39
N LYS A 264 -21.92 3.51 -8.76
CA LYS A 264 -21.45 2.50 -7.81
C LYS A 264 -20.05 2.83 -7.28
N GLN A 265 -19.73 2.40 -6.07
CA GLN A 265 -18.40 2.56 -5.47
C GLN A 265 -17.30 2.00 -6.38
N GLU A 266 -17.54 0.83 -6.98
CA GLU A 266 -16.58 0.13 -7.83
C GLU A 266 -16.27 0.90 -9.13
N THR A 267 -17.22 1.72 -9.62
CA THR A 267 -16.99 2.58 -10.78
C THR A 267 -15.95 3.66 -10.47
N VAL A 268 -16.02 4.25 -9.27
CA VAL A 268 -15.05 5.26 -8.81
C VAL A 268 -13.70 4.61 -8.52
N PHE A 269 -13.68 3.45 -7.87
CA PHE A 269 -12.46 2.67 -7.62
C PHE A 269 -11.72 2.34 -8.91
N THR A 270 -12.43 1.82 -9.91
CA THR A 270 -11.82 1.45 -11.20
C THR A 270 -11.31 2.68 -11.95
N ALA A 271 -12.07 3.77 -11.97
CA ALA A 271 -11.64 5.01 -12.61
C ALA A 271 -10.38 5.57 -11.96
N ALA A 272 -10.30 5.56 -10.64
CA ALA A 272 -9.13 6.08 -9.93
C ALA A 272 -7.85 5.27 -10.23
N SER A 273 -7.95 3.94 -10.24
CA SER A 273 -6.86 3.03 -10.65
C SER A 273 -6.34 3.34 -12.05
N ASN A 274 -7.26 3.52 -13.01
CA ASN A 274 -6.91 3.86 -14.39
C ASN A 274 -6.29 5.26 -14.50
N LEU A 275 -6.76 6.23 -13.72
CA LEU A 275 -6.22 7.60 -13.73
C LEU A 275 -4.76 7.65 -13.25
N PHE A 276 -4.40 6.92 -12.19
CA PHE A 276 -3.00 6.79 -11.78
C PHE A 276 -2.16 6.14 -12.88
N SER A 277 -2.64 5.03 -13.44
CA SER A 277 -1.97 4.30 -14.52
C SER A 277 -1.73 5.19 -15.73
N ARG A 278 -2.72 5.99 -16.12
CA ARG A 278 -2.66 6.92 -17.25
C ARG A 278 -1.68 8.08 -17.02
N ALA A 279 -1.45 8.46 -15.78
CA ALA A 279 -0.46 9.46 -15.40
C ALA A 279 0.99 8.93 -15.32
N GLY A 280 1.19 7.62 -15.53
CA GLY A 280 2.52 7.00 -15.47
C GLY A 280 2.95 6.54 -14.07
N VAL A 281 2.02 6.53 -13.11
CA VAL A 281 2.16 5.94 -11.77
C VAL A 281 1.17 4.77 -11.62
N GLY A 282 0.81 4.35 -10.40
CA GLY A 282 -0.12 3.24 -10.18
C GLY A 282 0.50 2.00 -9.54
N LYS A 283 1.83 1.96 -9.42
CA LYS A 283 2.48 1.02 -8.49
C LYS A 283 1.96 1.29 -7.08
N GLY A 284 1.72 0.21 -6.32
CA GLY A 284 1.19 0.30 -4.96
C GLY A 284 -0.22 0.89 -4.87
N TYR A 285 -0.97 0.95 -5.98
CA TYR A 285 -2.33 1.51 -5.95
C TYR A 285 -3.24 0.74 -4.99
N TRP A 286 -3.92 1.48 -4.13
CA TRP A 286 -4.99 1.00 -3.28
C TRP A 286 -6.03 2.12 -3.12
N ALA A 287 -7.28 1.75 -2.86
CA ALA A 287 -8.32 2.72 -2.54
C ALA A 287 -9.45 2.10 -1.71
N ILE A 288 -10.02 2.89 -0.83
CA ILE A 288 -11.25 2.65 -0.09
C ILE A 288 -12.25 3.73 -0.53
N ILE A 289 -13.26 3.32 -1.28
CA ILE A 289 -14.35 4.20 -1.72
C ILE A 289 -15.61 3.79 -0.98
N LEU A 290 -16.14 4.65 -0.10
CA LEU A 290 -17.29 4.34 0.75
C LEU A 290 -18.35 5.43 0.65
N PHE A 291 -19.60 5.04 0.41
CA PHE A 291 -20.73 5.97 0.31
C PHE A 291 -21.65 5.83 1.52
N GLY A 292 -22.08 6.97 2.08
CA GLY A 292 -23.06 7.01 3.17
C GLY A 292 -22.69 6.11 4.36
N GLU A 293 -23.59 5.19 4.72
CA GLU A 293 -23.41 4.28 5.86
C GLU A 293 -22.24 3.31 5.72
N GLN A 294 -21.79 3.01 4.49
CA GLN A 294 -20.62 2.14 4.26
C GLN A 294 -19.36 2.73 4.88
N ALA A 295 -19.29 4.07 4.98
CA ALA A 295 -18.17 4.76 5.57
C ALA A 295 -18.04 4.52 7.09
N ALA A 296 -19.07 3.99 7.76
CA ALA A 296 -18.99 3.60 9.17
C ALA A 296 -18.00 2.43 9.43
N SER A 297 -17.57 1.73 8.37
CA SER A 297 -16.51 0.71 8.44
C SER A 297 -15.20 1.29 7.89
N PRO A 298 -14.26 1.73 8.76
CA PRO A 298 -13.09 2.53 8.34
C PRO A 298 -12.14 1.83 7.35
N HIS A 299 -12.10 0.49 7.35
CA HIS A 299 -11.26 -0.33 6.47
C HIS A 299 -12.02 -0.98 5.31
N GLY A 300 -13.26 -0.56 5.04
CA GLY A 300 -14.06 -1.10 3.94
C GLY A 300 -15.39 -1.71 4.39
N GLY A 301 -16.43 -1.41 3.63
CA GLY A 301 -17.78 -1.95 3.80
C GLY A 301 -18.10 -3.08 2.81
N SER A 302 -19.38 -3.39 2.64
CA SER A 302 -19.87 -4.33 1.63
C SER A 302 -19.78 -3.73 0.22
N SER A 303 -19.64 -4.58 -0.80
CA SER A 303 -19.65 -4.15 -2.20
C SER A 303 -21.05 -3.82 -2.71
N GLY A 304 -21.12 -3.03 -3.78
CA GLY A 304 -22.32 -2.78 -4.56
C GLY A 304 -23.19 -1.61 -4.10
N HIS A 305 -22.75 -0.78 -3.14
CA HIS A 305 -23.51 0.42 -2.78
C HIS A 305 -23.53 1.40 -3.95
N THR A 306 -24.72 1.92 -4.21
CA THR A 306 -24.97 2.92 -5.25
C THR A 306 -25.18 4.25 -4.55
N LEU A 307 -24.45 5.28 -4.95
CA LEU A 307 -24.49 6.61 -4.32
C LEU A 307 -25.91 7.18 -4.38
N ARG A 308 -26.48 7.49 -3.22
CA ARG A 308 -27.79 8.13 -3.10
C ARG A 308 -27.65 9.61 -2.78
N ASP A 309 -28.69 10.36 -3.08
CA ASP A 309 -28.77 11.77 -2.65
C ASP A 309 -28.77 11.83 -1.11
N GLY A 310 -28.14 12.86 -0.54
CA GLY A 310 -27.97 12.97 0.91
C GLY A 310 -26.81 12.18 1.50
N GLU A 311 -25.99 11.47 0.71
CA GLU A 311 -24.83 10.71 1.18
C GLU A 311 -23.50 11.41 0.89
N PHE A 312 -22.56 11.33 1.83
CA PHE A 312 -21.16 11.64 1.57
C PHE A 312 -20.49 10.55 0.74
N VAL A 313 -19.43 10.94 0.04
CA VAL A 313 -18.48 10.06 -0.62
C VAL A 313 -17.15 10.15 0.11
N LEU A 314 -16.76 9.10 0.82
CA LEU A 314 -15.41 8.96 1.39
C LEU A 314 -14.52 8.28 0.35
N ILE A 315 -13.45 8.96 -0.03
CA ILE A 315 -12.38 8.45 -0.90
C ILE A 315 -11.11 8.50 -0.08
N ASP A 316 -10.56 7.33 0.22
CA ASP A 316 -9.24 7.16 0.81
C ASP A 316 -8.39 6.38 -0.18
N ILE A 317 -7.25 6.93 -0.58
CA ILE A 317 -6.58 6.50 -1.80
C ILE A 317 -5.10 6.86 -1.82
N GLY A 318 -4.31 5.95 -2.38
CA GLY A 318 -2.87 6.09 -2.48
C GLY A 318 -2.26 5.39 -3.70
N SER A 319 -1.06 5.82 -4.06
CA SER A 319 -0.16 5.15 -5.01
C SER A 319 1.29 5.57 -4.71
N GLU A 320 2.26 5.00 -5.40
CA GLU A 320 3.67 5.25 -5.18
C GLU A 320 4.31 6.09 -6.30
N LEU A 321 5.21 7.00 -5.93
CA LEU A 321 6.20 7.61 -6.82
C LEU A 321 7.60 7.26 -6.31
N HIS A 322 8.39 6.56 -7.13
CA HIS A 322 9.71 6.05 -6.74
C HIS A 322 9.69 5.30 -5.40
N ASP A 323 8.63 4.50 -5.19
CA ASP A 323 8.35 3.69 -4.01
C ASP A 323 7.91 4.47 -2.75
N TYR A 324 7.81 5.80 -2.81
CA TYR A 324 7.23 6.61 -1.73
C TYR A 324 5.72 6.76 -1.93
N GLY A 325 4.96 6.48 -0.87
CA GLY A 325 3.50 6.44 -0.91
C GLY A 325 2.82 7.81 -0.86
N SER A 326 1.62 7.89 -1.45
CA SER A 326 0.58 8.84 -1.07
C SER A 326 -0.50 8.20 -0.23
N ASP A 327 -1.09 9.01 0.65
CA ASP A 327 -2.16 8.59 1.55
C ASP A 327 -3.10 9.78 1.80
N VAL A 328 -4.23 9.83 1.11
CA VAL A 328 -5.12 10.99 1.14
C VAL A 328 -6.57 10.55 1.24
N THR A 329 -7.17 10.78 2.40
CA THR A 329 -8.62 10.68 2.59
C THR A 329 -9.32 12.03 2.40
N ARG A 330 -10.40 12.01 1.62
CA ARG A 330 -11.42 13.08 1.58
C ARG A 330 -12.82 12.50 1.75
N THR A 331 -13.59 13.12 2.64
CA THR A 331 -15.05 12.96 2.67
C THR A 331 -15.68 14.13 1.94
N ILE A 332 -16.21 13.89 0.74
CA ILE A 332 -16.64 14.90 -0.23
C ILE A 332 -18.13 14.81 -0.56
N LEU A 333 -18.63 15.86 -1.20
CA LEU A 333 -19.90 15.86 -1.91
C LEU A 333 -19.71 16.06 -3.41
N PRO A 334 -20.44 15.29 -4.25
CA PRO A 334 -20.57 15.63 -5.65
C PRO A 334 -21.09 17.05 -5.84
N SER A 335 -20.78 17.65 -6.99
CA SER A 335 -21.25 18.99 -7.33
C SER A 335 -22.78 19.09 -7.22
N LYS A 336 -23.27 20.09 -6.47
CA LYS A 336 -24.69 20.39 -6.20
C LYS A 336 -25.43 19.41 -5.28
N SER A 337 -24.80 18.36 -4.77
CA SER A 337 -25.39 17.49 -3.76
C SER A 337 -25.43 18.17 -2.39
N ILE A 338 -26.38 17.80 -1.54
CA ILE A 338 -26.49 18.28 -0.16
C ILE A 338 -26.56 17.09 0.79
N VAL A 339 -26.23 17.33 2.05
CA VAL A 339 -26.44 16.40 3.17
C VAL A 339 -27.21 17.12 4.26
N SER A 340 -27.68 16.38 5.26
CA SER A 340 -28.30 17.00 6.44
C SER A 340 -27.33 17.92 7.18
N ASP A 341 -27.86 18.95 7.84
CA ASP A 341 -27.07 19.85 8.70
C ASP A 341 -26.27 19.09 9.76
N GLU A 342 -26.82 17.97 10.22
CA GLU A 342 -26.18 17.09 11.17
C GLU A 342 -24.91 16.45 10.59
N LEU A 343 -24.99 15.81 9.42
CA LEU A 343 -23.82 15.22 8.76
C LEU A 343 -22.78 16.29 8.43
N MET A 344 -23.22 17.48 8.03
CA MET A 344 -22.33 18.63 7.83
C MET A 344 -21.64 19.06 9.13
N ALA A 345 -22.32 18.99 10.28
CA ALA A 345 -21.74 19.27 11.59
C ALA A 345 -20.70 18.22 12.02
N ILE A 346 -20.90 16.93 11.68
CA ILE A 346 -19.89 15.88 11.85
C ILE A 346 -18.65 16.20 11.03
N TRP A 347 -18.82 16.56 9.76
CA TRP A 347 -17.70 16.94 8.89
C TRP A 347 -16.89 18.09 9.46
N LYS A 348 -17.56 19.15 9.91
CA LYS A 348 -16.91 20.30 10.56
C LYS A 348 -16.17 19.88 11.84
N THR A 349 -16.72 18.95 12.62
CA THR A 349 -16.08 18.42 13.83
C THR A 349 -14.78 17.69 13.51
N VAL A 350 -14.80 16.81 12.50
CA VAL A 350 -13.58 16.10 12.03
C VAL A 350 -12.54 17.10 11.50
N HIS A 351 -12.96 18.10 10.73
CA HIS A 351 -12.06 19.16 10.25
C HIS A 351 -11.43 19.99 11.39
N MET A 352 -12.20 20.30 12.44
CA MET A 352 -11.67 20.95 13.65
C MET A 352 -10.68 20.04 14.39
N SER A 353 -10.97 18.74 14.49
CA SER A 353 -10.08 17.72 15.08
C SER A 353 -8.74 17.67 14.37
N GLN A 354 -8.77 17.59 13.03
CA GLN A 354 -7.58 17.57 12.19
C GLN A 354 -6.76 18.86 12.38
N SER A 355 -7.44 20.02 12.44
CA SER A 355 -6.81 21.33 12.65
C SER A 355 -6.09 21.44 13.99
N ALA A 356 -6.68 20.90 15.06
CA ALA A 356 -6.05 20.88 16.39
C ALA A 356 -4.77 20.04 16.39
N ALA A 357 -4.77 18.89 15.71
CA ALA A 357 -3.58 18.08 15.55
C ALA A 357 -2.48 18.79 14.74
N VAL A 358 -2.81 19.39 13.58
CA VAL A 358 -1.79 20.09 12.73
C VAL A 358 -1.05 21.17 13.52
N ALA A 359 -1.76 21.92 14.39
CA ALA A 359 -1.16 22.96 15.21
C ALA A 359 -0.12 22.43 16.22
N MET A 360 -0.22 21.14 16.58
CA MET A 360 0.68 20.44 17.50
C MET A 360 1.77 19.63 16.78
N MET A 361 1.73 19.50 15.46
CA MET A 361 2.71 18.73 14.68
C MET A 361 4.01 19.51 14.46
N ARG A 362 4.69 19.84 15.56
CA ARG A 362 5.99 20.51 15.59
C ARG A 362 7.00 19.72 16.42
N ALA A 363 8.27 20.04 16.23
CA ALA A 363 9.35 19.38 16.96
C ALA A 363 9.14 19.40 18.49
N ASN A 364 9.53 18.32 19.15
CA ASN A 364 9.45 18.08 20.60
C ASN A 364 8.07 17.84 21.21
N GLU A 365 6.98 18.03 20.47
CA GLU A 365 5.66 17.55 20.89
C GLU A 365 5.65 16.03 20.83
N THR A 366 4.99 15.37 21.79
CA THR A 366 4.92 13.91 21.79
C THR A 366 3.82 13.41 20.87
N CYS A 367 4.02 12.26 20.23
CA CYS A 367 3.00 11.61 19.38
C CYS A 367 1.66 11.46 20.11
N LYS A 368 1.70 11.14 21.41
CA LYS A 368 0.56 11.09 22.32
C LYS A 368 -0.15 12.43 22.46
N ASP A 369 0.58 13.53 22.65
CA ASP A 369 -0.02 14.84 22.88
C ASP A 369 -0.70 15.38 21.60
N VAL A 370 -0.14 15.06 20.42
CA VAL A 370 -0.77 15.36 19.13
C VAL A 370 -2.07 14.56 18.94
N ASP A 371 -2.07 13.25 19.22
CA ASP A 371 -3.28 12.40 19.23
C ASP A 371 -4.34 12.93 20.21
N ALA A 372 -3.91 13.31 21.42
CA ALA A 372 -4.79 13.85 22.46
C ALA A 372 -5.45 15.17 22.05
N ALA A 373 -4.72 16.07 21.37
CA ALA A 373 -5.25 17.33 20.87
C ALA A 373 -6.38 17.10 19.86
N SER A 374 -6.23 16.13 18.96
CA SER A 374 -7.29 15.71 18.04
C SER A 374 -8.49 15.12 18.79
N ARG A 375 -8.25 14.08 19.60
CA ARG A 375 -9.33 13.37 20.33
C ARG A 375 -10.16 14.30 21.18
N LYS A 376 -9.54 15.28 21.84
CA LYS A 376 -10.23 16.24 22.69
C LYS A 376 -11.37 16.95 21.95
N VAL A 377 -11.15 17.36 20.70
CA VAL A 377 -12.19 18.04 19.91
C VAL A 377 -13.41 17.16 19.69
N ILE A 378 -13.19 15.88 19.34
CA ILE A 378 -14.26 14.93 19.07
C ILE A 378 -14.99 14.52 20.36
N ILE A 379 -14.24 14.34 21.46
CA ILE A 379 -14.79 14.04 22.79
C ILE A 379 -15.68 15.19 23.27
N ASP A 380 -15.21 16.44 23.17
CA ASP A 380 -15.97 17.63 23.59
C ASP A 380 -17.26 17.81 22.79
N LYS A 381 -17.35 17.21 21.58
CA LYS A 381 -18.56 17.16 20.76
C LYS A 381 -19.47 15.95 21.03
N GLY A 382 -19.10 15.08 21.97
CA GLY A 382 -19.88 13.91 22.36
C GLY A 382 -19.67 12.68 21.47
N TYR A 383 -18.63 12.66 20.63
CA TYR A 383 -18.36 11.57 19.69
C TYR A 383 -17.11 10.74 20.02
N GLY A 384 -16.59 10.85 21.25
CA GLY A 384 -15.33 10.21 21.66
C GLY A 384 -15.28 8.70 21.39
N ASP A 385 -16.36 7.98 21.71
CA ASP A 385 -16.47 6.52 21.53
C ASP A 385 -16.48 6.09 20.05
N PHE A 386 -16.67 7.03 19.12
CA PHE A 386 -16.72 6.80 17.68
C PHE A 386 -15.43 7.18 16.95
N TYR A 387 -14.41 7.66 17.69
CA TYR A 387 -13.04 7.83 17.20
C TYR A 387 -12.19 6.62 17.57
N THR A 388 -12.28 5.59 16.74
CA THR A 388 -11.92 4.20 17.09
C THR A 388 -10.49 3.77 16.77
N HIS A 389 -9.70 4.60 16.11
CA HIS A 389 -8.32 4.30 15.73
C HIS A 389 -7.37 5.44 16.12
N ARG A 390 -6.05 5.23 15.91
CA ARG A 390 -4.98 6.23 16.13
C ARG A 390 -5.18 7.49 15.28
N LEU A 391 -4.50 8.59 15.62
CA LEU A 391 -4.54 9.81 14.80
C LEU A 391 -3.83 9.67 13.46
N GLY A 392 -2.78 8.87 13.39
CA GLY A 392 -2.00 8.69 12.17
C GLY A 392 -0.74 7.88 12.37
N HIS A 393 0.07 7.82 11.33
CA HIS A 393 1.31 7.04 11.24
C HIS A 393 2.34 7.77 10.38
N GLY A 394 3.60 7.37 10.44
CA GLY A 394 4.62 7.82 9.51
C GLY A 394 4.30 7.37 8.08
N LEU A 395 4.68 8.19 7.11
CA LEU A 395 4.54 7.89 5.68
C LEU A 395 5.88 8.09 4.97
N GLY A 396 6.26 7.13 4.14
CA GLY A 396 7.52 7.14 3.40
C GLY A 396 7.55 6.03 2.36
N LEU A 397 8.57 5.16 2.46
CA LEU A 397 8.72 3.97 1.62
C LEU A 397 7.75 2.85 2.03
N GLU A 398 7.22 2.92 3.25
CA GLU A 398 6.08 2.11 3.67
C GLU A 398 4.86 2.99 3.83
N MET A 399 3.68 2.41 3.57
CA MET A 399 2.42 3.10 3.85
C MET A 399 2.31 3.46 5.32
N HIS A 400 2.67 2.53 6.21
CA HIS A 400 2.64 2.71 7.66
C HIS A 400 4.04 2.50 8.25
N GLU A 401 4.78 3.58 8.52
CA GLU A 401 6.08 3.54 9.20
C GLU A 401 6.06 4.36 10.51
N HIS A 402 7.19 4.37 11.22
CA HIS A 402 7.36 5.22 12.41
C HIS A 402 7.43 6.72 12.05
N PRO A 403 6.98 7.61 12.94
CA PRO A 403 6.35 7.34 14.23
C PRO A 403 4.83 7.15 14.13
N TYR A 404 4.23 6.45 15.10
CA TYR A 404 2.76 6.30 15.19
C TYR A 404 2.14 7.33 16.15
N LEU A 405 1.15 8.09 15.69
CA LEU A 405 0.43 9.09 16.47
C LEU A 405 -0.73 8.43 17.24
N ASN A 406 -0.44 7.91 18.43
CA ASN A 406 -1.44 7.28 19.28
C ASN A 406 -1.24 7.63 20.77
N GLY A 407 -2.27 7.40 21.58
CA GLY A 407 -2.28 7.75 23.00
C GLY A 407 -1.23 7.04 23.89
N ALA A 408 -0.53 6.03 23.37
CA ALA A 408 0.53 5.31 24.07
C ALA A 408 1.95 5.78 23.70
N ASN A 409 2.14 6.35 22.50
CA ASN A 409 3.46 6.68 21.99
C ASN A 409 3.98 8.02 22.56
N ARG A 410 5.05 7.96 23.36
CA ARG A 410 5.69 9.14 23.99
C ARG A 410 6.90 9.66 23.21
N GLU A 411 7.19 9.09 22.04
CA GLU A 411 8.20 9.62 21.13
C GLU A 411 7.89 11.08 20.79
N LYS A 412 8.96 11.88 20.75
CA LYS A 412 8.90 13.27 20.34
C LYS A 412 9.05 13.38 18.83
N LEU A 413 8.17 14.15 18.21
CA LEU A 413 8.27 14.47 16.81
C LEU A 413 9.55 15.24 16.50
N LYS A 414 10.12 14.99 15.32
CA LYS A 414 11.34 15.59 14.80
C LYS A 414 11.06 16.36 13.52
N ILE A 415 11.83 17.42 13.30
CA ILE A 415 11.79 18.16 12.03
C ILE A 415 12.17 17.21 10.90
N GLY A 416 11.42 17.27 9.80
CA GLY A 416 11.62 16.40 8.63
C GLY A 416 10.77 15.14 8.65
N GLU A 417 10.10 14.81 9.76
CA GLU A 417 9.15 13.70 9.77
C GLU A 417 7.92 14.00 8.92
N VAL A 418 7.40 12.97 8.25
CA VAL A 418 6.09 13.02 7.57
C VAL A 418 5.17 12.00 8.23
N VAL A 419 4.04 12.47 8.75
CA VAL A 419 3.03 11.68 9.44
C VAL A 419 1.63 11.99 8.89
N THR A 420 0.75 11.00 8.78
CA THR A 420 -0.66 11.22 8.45
C THR A 420 -1.40 11.88 9.61
N ASN A 421 -2.42 12.68 9.27
CA ASN A 421 -3.35 13.28 10.22
C ASN A 421 -4.78 12.97 9.77
N GLU A 422 -5.31 11.86 10.29
CA GLU A 422 -6.49 11.17 9.76
C GLU A 422 -7.62 10.97 10.80
N PRO A 423 -8.02 11.98 11.59
CA PRO A 423 -9.13 11.79 12.52
C PRO A 423 -10.41 11.42 11.78
N GLY A 424 -11.20 10.55 12.41
CA GLY A 424 -12.49 10.12 11.86
C GLY A 424 -13.52 9.81 12.93
N ILE A 425 -14.79 9.94 12.54
CA ILE A 425 -15.96 9.56 13.34
C ILE A 425 -16.71 8.49 12.56
N TYR A 426 -16.94 7.34 13.18
CA TYR A 426 -17.60 6.18 12.58
C TYR A 426 -18.75 5.71 13.45
N VAL A 427 -19.96 5.79 12.92
CA VAL A 427 -21.20 5.41 13.62
C VAL A 427 -21.93 4.37 12.79
N THR A 428 -22.00 3.14 13.28
CA THR A 428 -22.73 2.06 12.60
C THR A 428 -24.24 2.33 12.58
N GLY A 429 -24.99 1.64 11.72
CA GLY A 429 -26.45 1.76 11.68
C GLY A 429 -27.13 1.39 13.00
N GLU A 430 -26.54 0.50 13.80
CA GLU A 430 -27.05 0.14 15.14
C GLU A 430 -26.79 1.26 16.15
N GLN A 431 -25.58 1.82 16.16
CA GLN A 431 -25.22 2.95 17.03
C GLN A 431 -26.02 4.21 16.66
N ALA A 432 -26.25 4.45 15.37
CA ALA A 432 -27.08 5.54 14.87
C ALA A 432 -28.49 5.52 15.49
N LYS A 433 -29.12 4.35 15.59
CA LYS A 433 -30.45 4.20 16.22
C LYS A 433 -30.43 4.63 17.68
N VAL A 434 -29.39 4.26 18.43
CA VAL A 434 -29.21 4.65 19.84
C VAL A 434 -29.02 6.16 19.98
N LEU A 435 -28.32 6.78 19.03
CA LEU A 435 -28.10 8.23 18.96
C LEU A 435 -29.29 9.02 18.39
N GLY A 436 -30.40 8.35 18.05
CA GLY A 436 -31.57 8.97 17.43
C GLY A 436 -31.33 9.46 16.00
N LYS A 437 -30.38 8.85 15.28
CA LYS A 437 -30.00 9.19 13.90
C LYS A 437 -30.68 8.25 12.91
N SER A 438 -30.91 8.74 11.69
CA SER A 438 -31.62 8.00 10.65
C SER A 438 -30.82 6.84 10.06
N SER A 439 -29.49 6.96 10.01
CA SER A 439 -28.59 5.99 9.39
C SER A 439 -27.20 6.05 10.00
N GLY A 440 -26.41 4.99 9.80
CA GLY A 440 -24.98 5.03 10.07
C GLY A 440 -24.26 6.01 9.14
N PHE A 441 -23.06 6.41 9.52
CA PHE A 441 -22.21 7.31 8.75
C PHE A 441 -20.74 7.14 9.15
N GLY A 442 -19.85 7.56 8.25
CA GLY A 442 -18.43 7.74 8.55
C GLY A 442 -17.90 8.99 7.88
N VAL A 443 -17.03 9.71 8.60
CA VAL A 443 -16.32 10.87 8.06
C VAL A 443 -14.87 10.77 8.51
N ARG A 444 -13.95 10.82 7.55
CA ARG A 444 -12.50 10.93 7.77
C ARG A 444 -11.93 12.02 6.85
N LEU A 445 -10.96 12.76 7.37
CA LEU A 445 -10.15 13.70 6.60
C LEU A 445 -8.69 13.39 6.90
N GLU A 446 -7.90 13.22 5.86
CA GLU A 446 -6.50 12.83 5.99
C GLU A 446 -5.61 13.60 5.05
N ASP A 447 -4.52 14.10 5.62
CA ASP A 447 -3.42 14.70 4.88
C ASP A 447 -2.12 14.20 5.52
N PRO A 448 -1.11 13.84 4.72
CA PRO A 448 0.24 13.67 5.22
C PRO A 448 0.81 15.04 5.54
N ILE A 449 1.42 15.15 6.71
CA ILE A 449 1.89 16.39 7.31
C ILE A 449 3.40 16.29 7.52
N HIS A 450 4.14 17.21 6.92
CA HIS A 450 5.55 17.44 7.21
C HIS A 450 5.68 18.23 8.52
N VAL A 451 6.38 17.66 9.49
CA VAL A 451 6.66 18.26 10.79
C VAL A 451 7.77 19.30 10.63
N THR A 452 7.47 20.55 11.02
CA THR A 452 8.44 21.65 10.98
C THR A 452 8.65 22.25 12.37
N ALA A 453 9.45 23.32 12.47
CA ALA A 453 9.60 24.07 13.72
C ALA A 453 8.32 24.81 14.12
N ASP A 454 7.52 25.25 13.15
CA ASP A 454 6.39 26.16 13.34
C ASP A 454 5.01 25.46 13.30
N GLY A 455 4.99 24.13 13.17
CA GLY A 455 3.78 23.33 13.04
C GLY A 455 3.80 22.41 11.83
N GLY A 456 2.66 21.75 11.58
CA GLY A 456 2.51 20.84 10.46
C GLY A 456 2.25 21.53 9.13
N VAL A 457 2.95 21.11 8.08
CA VAL A 457 2.73 21.58 6.70
C VAL A 457 2.17 20.42 5.84
N PRO A 458 0.97 20.54 5.25
CA PRO A 458 0.41 19.49 4.40
C PRO A 458 1.28 19.20 3.16
N MET A 459 1.52 17.92 2.90
CA MET A 459 2.21 17.44 1.69
C MET A 459 1.31 17.51 0.45
N THR A 460 0.01 17.60 0.65
CA THR A 460 -1.01 17.86 -0.38
C THR A 460 -1.08 19.33 -0.82
N GLY A 461 -0.30 20.23 -0.18
CA GLY A 461 -0.30 21.66 -0.43
C GLY A 461 -1.47 22.43 0.21
N SER A 462 -2.62 21.80 0.39
CA SER A 462 -3.77 22.38 1.09
C SER A 462 -4.65 21.30 1.73
N ARG A 463 -5.17 21.58 2.93
CA ARG A 463 -6.24 20.78 3.54
C ARG A 463 -7.60 21.09 2.91
N ALA A 464 -8.56 20.19 3.10
CA ALA A 464 -9.93 20.40 2.66
C ALA A 464 -10.54 21.65 3.31
N LYS A 465 -11.23 22.48 2.52
CA LYS A 465 -11.95 23.67 3.02
C LYS A 465 -13.41 23.37 3.33
N SER A 466 -14.01 22.48 2.55
CA SER A 466 -15.38 21.99 2.71
C SER A 466 -15.53 20.65 1.98
N PRO A 467 -16.65 19.92 2.14
CA PRO A 467 -16.93 18.75 1.31
C PRO A 467 -17.02 19.05 -0.19
N TYR A 468 -17.22 20.32 -0.57
CA TYR A 468 -17.29 20.78 -1.96
C TYR A 468 -15.94 21.24 -2.51
N GLU A 469 -15.00 21.53 -1.61
CA GLU A 469 -13.65 22.01 -1.89
C GLU A 469 -12.64 21.11 -1.15
N PRO A 470 -12.47 19.85 -1.62
CA PRO A 470 -11.53 18.91 -1.04
C PRO A 470 -10.07 19.37 -1.17
#